data_AF-A0A7S1EXN5-F1
#
_entry.id   AF-A0A7S1EXN5-F1
#
_cell.length_a   1.000
_cell.length_b   1.000
_cell.length_c   1.000
_cell.angle_alpha   90.00
_cell.angle_beta   90.00
_cell.angle_gamma   90.00
#
_symmetry.space_group_name_H-M   'P 1'
#
loop_
_entity.id
_entity.type
_entity.pdbx_description
1 polymer ?
#
loop_
_entity_poly.entity_id
_entity_poly.type
_entity_poly.pdbx_seq_one_letter_code
_entity_poly.pdbx_strand_id
1 'polypeptide(L)'
;MSEAALPARELLLHWSSAWDAPRFRGDGCVHHPALDRVAVQPLLNLAASCVAGVRQKIEEREHTECPPFGASRELLTAALDGRPEGVDLSEPMETPQRFVRALVHAAFQTGDGTYVSHMNDDELDSLIDQHCAKQLEEAVHLVENPNLLLQQALAAATKSVDDLLAVPQEKRGLDGAARRAQLVKQLNKFSKDAAALVEAESSLVKEVTSSLVKEVTAIPEPHDKVAPVQGLAHDDDDDGPLVRAQQRMKSDLQRTKSQGISNIEVQRVASHLDDHRQPIRELRQTATSLKEQSNEHRDLHATLQTVLSAQKRARNFGEDLVDDMLVLDKISNLTPEDRSQRKKAITGIESLLDDVDGAKSALASLQKEIEKKIEEEEAKAKVATREQDPPPAVGGKSRVDLVQEALRVAADVPPPEADVWEKVRLPLRFHTQEQRNSFVILATVPGLSTDHLKLRLGEDDRSLRVEGLKLPGTEETMLMQRRIASRLNQLARTNPERFDDLGDVQQIVRDAYIDLGQGDFGLFSEVFRVPADVDLASIDASYKDGVLKVILPIVARKSHHTFTAQSPFVSAPFGSAPFSSAPFSSLRNRQTEFPYGSSRSP
;
A
#
# COMPACT_ATOMS: atom_id res chain seq x y z
N MET A 1 -15.26 -12.81 16.12
CA MET A 1 -13.84 -12.93 15.72
C MET A 1 -13.05 -13.11 17.00
N SER A 2 -12.04 -13.98 17.03
CA SER A 2 -11.21 -14.10 18.23
C SER A 2 -10.48 -12.78 18.49
N GLU A 3 -10.23 -12.46 19.76
CA GLU A 3 -9.51 -11.25 20.18
C GLU A 3 -8.11 -11.19 19.54
N ALA A 4 -7.47 -12.35 19.36
CA ALA A 4 -6.19 -12.50 18.66
C ALA A 4 -6.21 -12.15 17.15
N ALA A 5 -7.39 -12.05 16.52
CA ALA A 5 -7.47 -11.76 15.08
C ALA A 5 -7.22 -10.28 14.74
N LEU A 6 -7.43 -9.37 15.69
CA LEU A 6 -7.23 -7.93 15.45
C LEU A 6 -5.73 -7.57 15.34
N PRO A 7 -4.85 -7.96 16.29
CA PRO A 7 -3.42 -7.64 16.19
C PRO A 7 -2.77 -8.21 14.93
N ALA A 8 -3.11 -9.45 14.56
CA ALA A 8 -2.59 -10.08 13.34
C ALA A 8 -2.99 -9.29 12.08
N ARG A 9 -4.22 -8.79 12.01
CA ARG A 9 -4.70 -8.00 10.88
C ARG A 9 -4.01 -6.64 10.78
N GLU A 10 -3.79 -5.96 11.90
CA GLU A 10 -3.08 -4.68 11.94
C GLU A 10 -1.64 -4.83 11.49
N LEU A 11 -0.95 -5.86 11.98
CA LEU A 11 0.41 -6.19 11.56
C LEU A 11 0.49 -6.52 10.07
N LEU A 12 -0.48 -7.26 9.54
CA LEU A 12 -0.55 -7.57 8.11
C LEU A 12 -0.73 -6.32 7.24
N LEU A 13 -1.58 -5.38 7.68
CA LEU A 13 -1.75 -4.08 7.00
C LEU A 13 -0.48 -3.23 7.08
N HIS A 14 0.24 -3.32 8.19
CA HIS A 14 1.53 -2.66 8.37
C HIS A 14 2.57 -3.20 7.38
N TRP A 15 2.74 -4.53 7.29
CA TRP A 15 3.63 -5.17 6.31
C TRP A 15 3.23 -4.92 4.86
N SER A 16 1.94 -5.05 4.55
CA SER A 16 1.42 -4.82 3.20
C SER A 16 1.74 -3.41 2.68
N SER A 17 1.85 -2.43 3.59
CA SER A 17 2.19 -1.06 3.23
C SER A 17 3.64 -0.86 2.78
N ALA A 18 4.52 -1.86 2.93
CA ALA A 18 5.88 -1.80 2.41
C ALA A 18 5.90 -1.75 0.87
N TRP A 19 5.03 -2.51 0.19
CA TRP A 19 4.84 -2.42 -1.27
C TRP A 19 4.17 -1.12 -1.72
N ASP A 20 3.56 -0.40 -0.79
CA ASP A 20 2.88 0.86 -1.08
C ASP A 20 3.82 2.07 -1.10
N ALA A 21 5.12 1.85 -0.83
CA ALA A 21 6.12 2.90 -0.87
C ALA A 21 6.23 3.51 -2.28
N PRO A 22 6.38 4.85 -2.41
CA PRO A 22 6.46 5.53 -3.71
C PRO A 22 7.50 4.95 -4.66
N ARG A 23 8.63 4.46 -4.12
CA ARG A 23 9.70 3.84 -4.91
C ARG A 23 9.31 2.54 -5.65
N PHE A 24 8.22 1.89 -5.24
CA PHE A 24 7.67 0.71 -5.91
C PHE A 24 6.45 1.03 -6.79
N ARG A 25 6.00 2.31 -6.84
CA ARG A 25 4.81 2.75 -7.59
C ARG A 25 5.16 3.65 -8.79
N GLY A 26 4.88 3.20 -10.02
CA GLY A 26 4.88 4.02 -11.25
C GLY A 26 5.66 3.45 -12.44
N ASP A 27 5.39 3.96 -13.65
CA ASP A 27 6.05 3.56 -14.92
C ASP A 27 7.52 4.03 -15.02
N GLY A 28 8.00 4.74 -14.01
CA GLY A 28 9.41 5.10 -13.82
C GLY A 28 10.08 4.31 -12.69
N CYS A 29 9.41 3.31 -12.11
CA CYS A 29 10.01 2.45 -11.10
C CYS A 29 11.22 1.75 -11.69
N VAL A 30 12.40 2.19 -11.27
CA VAL A 30 13.67 1.59 -11.68
C VAL A 30 13.84 0.19 -11.07
N HIS A 31 13.07 -0.13 -10.02
CA HIS A 31 13.15 -1.39 -9.29
C HIS A 31 11.77 -2.02 -9.09
N HIS A 32 11.57 -3.20 -9.66
CA HIS A 32 10.52 -4.10 -9.20
C HIS A 32 10.89 -4.63 -7.81
N PRO A 33 9.93 -4.72 -6.88
CA PRO A 33 10.19 -5.32 -5.59
C PRO A 33 10.72 -6.75 -5.78
N ALA A 34 11.76 -7.14 -5.03
CA ALA A 34 12.37 -8.46 -5.14
C ALA A 34 11.39 -9.60 -4.76
N LEU A 35 10.36 -9.28 -3.96
CA LEU A 35 9.32 -10.20 -3.57
C LEU A 35 7.99 -9.80 -4.20
N ASP A 36 7.36 -10.74 -4.90
CA ASP A 36 5.99 -10.57 -5.38
C ASP A 36 5.01 -10.56 -4.20
N ARG A 37 4.19 -9.51 -4.11
CA ARG A 37 3.27 -9.30 -3.00
C ARG A 37 2.28 -10.44 -2.86
N VAL A 38 1.72 -10.91 -3.99
CA VAL A 38 0.67 -11.93 -3.99
C VAL A 38 1.24 -13.28 -3.57
N ALA A 39 2.43 -13.62 -4.05
CA ALA A 39 3.13 -14.86 -3.73
C ALA A 39 3.49 -14.98 -2.23
N VAL A 40 3.95 -13.91 -1.59
CA VAL A 40 4.36 -13.97 -0.17
C VAL A 40 3.22 -13.73 0.82
N GLN A 41 2.06 -13.24 0.36
CA GLN A 41 0.92 -12.90 1.22
C GLN A 41 0.47 -14.03 2.17
N PRO A 42 0.42 -15.32 1.76
CA PRO A 42 0.07 -16.41 2.67
C PRO A 42 1.09 -16.58 3.81
N LEU A 43 2.39 -16.45 3.53
CA LEU A 43 3.44 -16.53 4.54
C LEU A 43 3.39 -15.33 5.51
N LEU A 44 3.08 -14.13 5.02
CA LEU A 44 2.83 -12.97 5.88
C LEU A 44 1.62 -13.20 6.80
N ASN A 45 0.55 -13.83 6.32
CA ASN A 45 -0.60 -14.15 7.17
C ASN A 45 -0.21 -15.11 8.31
N LEU A 46 0.60 -16.13 7.99
CA LEU A 46 1.12 -17.08 9.00
C LEU A 46 2.02 -16.37 10.00
N ALA A 47 2.98 -15.56 9.55
CA ALA A 47 3.85 -14.78 10.43
C ALA A 47 3.04 -13.85 11.35
N ALA A 48 2.03 -13.16 10.84
CA ALA A 48 1.21 -12.26 11.65
C ALA A 48 0.38 -13.01 12.71
N SER A 49 -0.11 -14.20 12.36
CA SER A 49 -0.78 -15.11 13.29
C SER A 49 0.18 -15.59 14.39
N CYS A 50 1.42 -15.94 14.02
CA CYS A 50 2.46 -16.31 14.97
C CYS A 50 2.79 -15.17 15.94
N VAL A 51 3.00 -13.95 15.44
CA VAL A 51 3.28 -12.77 16.28
C VAL A 51 2.15 -12.51 17.27
N ALA A 52 0.89 -12.59 16.83
CA ALA A 52 -0.25 -12.41 17.72
C ALA A 52 -0.29 -13.47 18.84
N GLY A 53 -0.02 -14.74 18.51
CA GLY A 53 0.03 -15.83 19.47
C GLY A 53 1.18 -15.70 20.49
N VAL A 54 2.39 -15.37 20.03
CA VAL A 54 3.56 -15.17 20.89
C VAL A 54 3.38 -13.94 21.77
N ARG A 55 2.90 -12.83 21.22
CA ARG A 55 2.68 -11.58 21.96
C ARG A 55 1.74 -11.78 23.14
N GLN A 56 0.61 -12.46 22.92
CA GLN A 56 -0.34 -12.78 23.97
C GLN A 56 0.36 -13.49 25.15
N LYS A 57 1.30 -14.41 24.86
CA LYS A 57 2.03 -15.17 25.88
C LYS A 57 3.05 -14.33 26.64
N ILE A 58 3.70 -13.39 25.98
CA ILE A 58 4.66 -12.47 26.60
C ILE A 58 3.93 -11.50 27.53
N GLU A 59 2.84 -10.89 27.06
CA GLU A 59 2.02 -9.96 27.84
C GLU A 59 1.40 -10.63 29.08
N GLU A 60 0.99 -11.90 28.95
CA GLU A 60 0.53 -12.74 30.07
C GLU A 60 1.61 -13.00 31.14
N ARG A 61 2.90 -13.08 30.74
CA ARG A 61 4.02 -13.44 31.64
C ARG A 61 4.65 -12.23 32.33
N GLU A 62 4.93 -11.17 31.57
CA GLU A 62 5.84 -10.11 32.03
C GLU A 62 5.14 -8.78 32.32
N HIS A 63 3.85 -8.66 31.99
CA HIS A 63 3.13 -7.38 32.03
C HIS A 63 3.86 -6.24 31.28
N THR A 64 4.74 -6.59 30.35
CA THR A 64 5.52 -5.63 29.56
C THR A 64 4.84 -5.44 28.21
N GLU A 65 4.70 -4.19 27.80
CA GLU A 65 4.07 -3.83 26.53
C GLU A 65 5.05 -4.11 25.39
N CYS A 66 4.68 -5.04 24.51
CA CYS A 66 5.44 -5.29 23.30
C CYS A 66 5.21 -4.14 22.30
N PRO A 67 6.24 -3.72 21.54
CA PRO A 67 6.05 -2.76 20.46
C PRO A 67 5.06 -3.34 19.46
N PRO A 68 4.16 -2.51 18.89
CA PRO A 68 3.05 -3.02 18.10
C PRO A 68 3.52 -3.75 16.82
N PHE A 69 4.66 -3.37 16.23
CA PHE A 69 5.18 -3.96 14.99
C PHE A 69 6.68 -4.32 15.01
N GLY A 70 7.42 -3.92 16.05
CA GLY A 70 8.88 -4.08 16.09
C GLY A 70 9.61 -3.48 14.88
N ALA A 71 10.71 -4.11 14.47
CA ALA A 71 11.53 -3.84 13.27
C ALA A 71 11.13 -4.70 12.04
N SER A 72 10.02 -5.43 12.12
CA SER A 72 9.61 -6.39 11.08
C SER A 72 9.31 -5.77 9.72
N ARG A 73 8.86 -4.50 9.70
CA ARG A 73 8.59 -3.80 8.45
C ARG A 73 9.89 -3.35 7.78
N GLU A 74 10.85 -2.88 8.55
CA GLU A 74 12.17 -2.47 8.08
C GLU A 74 12.89 -3.67 7.46
N LEU A 75 12.82 -4.84 8.12
CA LEU A 75 13.30 -6.10 7.58
C LEU A 75 12.64 -6.45 6.24
N LEU A 76 11.31 -6.44 6.19
CA LEU A 76 10.57 -6.74 4.97
C LEU A 76 10.89 -5.75 3.84
N THR A 77 11.06 -4.48 4.20
CA THR A 77 11.39 -3.41 3.27
C THR A 77 12.80 -3.57 2.69
N ALA A 78 13.77 -3.98 3.53
CA ALA A 78 15.13 -4.30 3.07
C ALA A 78 15.13 -5.49 2.10
N ALA A 79 14.32 -6.52 2.38
CA ALA A 79 14.16 -7.66 1.48
C ALA A 79 13.51 -7.27 0.15
N LEU A 80 12.49 -6.40 0.15
CA LEU A 80 11.87 -5.87 -1.07
C LEU A 80 12.84 -5.07 -1.94
N ASP A 81 13.75 -4.34 -1.29
CA ASP A 81 14.83 -3.59 -1.92
C ASP A 81 15.94 -4.51 -2.48
N GLY A 82 15.87 -5.82 -2.25
CA GLY A 82 16.89 -6.78 -2.67
C GLY A 82 18.24 -6.59 -1.96
N ARG A 83 18.24 -6.13 -0.71
CA ARG A 83 19.46 -5.98 0.11
C ARG A 83 19.70 -7.24 0.96
N PRO A 84 20.62 -8.15 0.58
CA PRO A 84 20.94 -9.32 1.40
C PRO A 84 21.89 -9.01 2.57
N GLU A 85 22.46 -7.80 2.65
CA GLU A 85 23.50 -7.49 3.63
C GLU A 85 22.88 -7.07 4.98
N GLY A 86 22.95 -7.97 5.96
CA GLY A 86 22.82 -7.64 7.39
C GLY A 86 21.66 -8.29 8.14
N VAL A 87 20.58 -8.69 7.46
CA VAL A 87 19.47 -9.42 8.10
C VAL A 87 18.91 -10.47 7.12
N ASP A 88 19.11 -11.74 7.45
CA ASP A 88 18.77 -12.91 6.64
C ASP A 88 17.25 -13.13 6.57
N LEU A 89 16.51 -12.28 5.85
CA LEU A 89 15.18 -12.67 5.38
C LEU A 89 15.40 -13.65 4.22
N SER A 90 15.39 -14.94 4.55
CA SER A 90 15.64 -16.01 3.59
C SER A 90 14.62 -16.01 2.46
N GLU A 91 15.01 -16.52 1.29
CA GLU A 91 14.09 -16.59 0.15
C GLU A 91 12.84 -17.39 0.55
N PRO A 92 11.62 -16.81 0.42
CA PRO A 92 10.40 -17.43 0.93
C PRO A 92 10.07 -18.76 0.27
N MET A 93 10.58 -18.98 -0.95
CA MET A 93 10.38 -20.23 -1.70
C MET A 93 11.40 -21.32 -1.36
N GLU A 94 12.56 -20.97 -0.80
CA GLU A 94 13.58 -21.96 -0.43
C GLU A 94 13.42 -22.41 1.02
N THR A 95 13.16 -21.47 1.93
CA THR A 95 13.06 -21.74 3.37
C THR A 95 11.90 -20.96 4.01
N PRO A 96 10.64 -21.30 3.70
CA PRO A 96 9.46 -20.56 4.17
C PRO A 96 9.36 -20.46 5.69
N GLN A 97 9.81 -21.49 6.43
CA GLN A 97 9.87 -21.44 7.90
C GLN A 97 10.82 -20.36 8.40
N ARG A 98 12.01 -20.26 7.80
CA ARG A 98 13.03 -19.28 8.20
C ARG A 98 12.55 -17.87 7.87
N PHE A 99 11.89 -17.69 6.72
CA PHE A 99 11.21 -16.43 6.38
C PHE A 99 10.16 -16.03 7.43
N VAL A 100 9.26 -16.95 7.80
CA VAL A 100 8.23 -16.68 8.82
C VAL A 100 8.86 -16.38 10.18
N ARG A 101 9.84 -17.18 10.63
CA ARG A 101 10.55 -16.95 11.90
C ARG A 101 11.25 -15.61 11.92
N ALA A 102 11.99 -15.25 10.87
CA ALA A 102 12.70 -13.96 10.81
C ALA A 102 11.75 -12.76 10.96
N LEU A 103 10.56 -12.80 10.33
CA LEU A 103 9.53 -11.77 10.53
C LEU A 103 8.97 -11.75 11.95
N VAL A 104 8.81 -12.92 12.59
CA VAL A 104 8.36 -13.01 13.98
C VAL A 104 9.42 -12.42 14.92
N HIS A 105 10.70 -12.78 14.78
CA HIS A 105 11.80 -12.21 15.57
C HIS A 105 11.84 -10.69 15.42
N ALA A 106 11.83 -10.21 14.18
CA ALA A 106 11.87 -8.78 13.89
C ALA A 106 10.65 -8.02 14.47
N ALA A 107 9.49 -8.67 14.65
CA ALA A 107 8.32 -8.04 15.25
C ALA A 107 8.46 -7.82 16.77
N PHE A 108 9.39 -8.51 17.42
CA PHE A 108 9.77 -8.34 18.83
C PHE A 108 11.11 -7.64 19.02
N GLN A 109 11.81 -7.33 17.92
CA GLN A 109 13.00 -6.51 17.93
C GLN A 109 12.65 -5.02 17.82
N THR A 110 13.46 -4.20 18.45
CA THR A 110 13.47 -2.76 18.33
C THR A 110 14.28 -2.32 17.11
N GLY A 111 14.25 -1.03 16.78
CA GLY A 111 14.90 -0.52 15.56
C GLY A 111 16.43 -0.69 15.51
N ASP A 112 17.04 -0.99 16.66
CA ASP A 112 18.47 -1.30 16.82
C ASP A 112 18.77 -2.81 16.84
N GLY A 113 17.76 -3.66 16.63
CA GLY A 113 17.87 -5.11 16.62
C GLY A 113 17.87 -5.77 18.00
N THR A 114 17.69 -5.01 19.10
CA THR A 114 17.59 -5.60 20.44
C THR A 114 16.18 -6.13 20.72
N TYR A 115 16.04 -7.12 21.58
CA TYR A 115 14.73 -7.67 21.94
C TYR A 115 14.11 -6.91 23.10
N VAL A 116 12.78 -6.81 23.05
CA VAL A 116 11.99 -6.17 24.10
C VAL A 116 12.05 -7.03 25.39
N SER A 117 12.05 -6.38 26.55
CA SER A 117 11.99 -7.01 27.89
C SER A 117 13.19 -7.85 28.35
N HIS A 118 14.40 -7.65 27.81
CA HIS A 118 15.56 -8.51 28.09
C HIS A 118 15.39 -9.97 27.63
N MET A 119 14.38 -10.25 26.80
CA MET A 119 14.21 -11.55 26.16
C MET A 119 15.42 -11.86 25.29
N ASN A 120 15.95 -13.08 25.37
CA ASN A 120 17.00 -13.51 24.46
C ASN A 120 16.40 -14.29 23.27
N ASP A 121 17.22 -14.51 22.25
CA ASP A 121 16.84 -15.19 21.01
C ASP A 121 16.29 -16.61 21.28
N ASP A 122 16.97 -17.36 22.16
CA ASP A 122 16.60 -18.73 22.53
C ASP A 122 15.23 -18.82 23.23
N GLU A 123 14.91 -17.84 24.09
CA GLU A 123 13.61 -17.75 24.78
C GLU A 123 12.48 -17.49 23.79
N LEU A 124 12.72 -16.59 22.82
CA LEU A 124 11.73 -16.29 21.78
C LEU A 124 11.53 -17.49 20.85
N ASP A 125 12.62 -18.14 20.42
CA ASP A 125 12.55 -19.37 19.61
C ASP A 125 11.77 -20.47 20.35
N SER A 126 11.99 -20.64 21.65
CA SER A 126 11.23 -21.60 22.44
C SER A 126 9.73 -21.26 22.50
N LEU A 127 9.35 -19.98 22.54
CA LEU A 127 7.95 -19.56 22.47
C LEU A 127 7.34 -19.79 21.09
N ILE A 128 8.10 -19.51 20.03
CA ILE A 128 7.69 -19.75 18.64
C ILE A 128 7.48 -21.25 18.43
N ASP A 129 8.41 -22.11 18.85
CA ASP A 129 8.27 -23.55 18.69
C ASP A 129 7.10 -24.11 19.50
N GLN A 130 6.87 -23.59 20.71
CA GLN A 130 5.75 -24.04 21.53
C GLN A 130 4.38 -23.61 20.97
N HIS A 131 4.27 -22.41 20.40
CA HIS A 131 2.97 -21.80 20.07
C HIS A 131 2.70 -21.65 18.57
N CYS A 132 3.71 -21.83 17.73
CA CYS A 132 3.65 -21.61 16.29
C CYS A 132 4.10 -22.80 15.45
N ALA A 133 4.44 -23.95 16.05
CA ALA A 133 4.87 -25.15 15.33
C ALA A 133 3.94 -25.52 14.15
N LYS A 134 2.61 -25.46 14.38
CA LYS A 134 1.63 -25.77 13.34
C LYS A 134 1.68 -24.78 12.17
N GLN A 135 1.80 -23.49 12.45
CA GLN A 135 1.90 -22.44 11.43
C GLN A 135 3.22 -22.54 10.64
N LEU A 136 4.31 -22.94 11.30
CA LEU A 136 5.59 -23.18 10.64
C LEU A 136 5.55 -24.43 9.75
N GLU A 137 4.88 -25.50 10.16
CA GLU A 137 4.63 -26.68 9.31
C GLU A 137 3.74 -26.31 8.11
N GLU A 138 2.70 -25.50 8.34
CA GLU A 138 1.83 -24.97 7.28
C GLU A 138 2.62 -24.11 6.27
N ALA A 139 3.59 -23.32 6.74
CA ALA A 139 4.47 -22.53 5.86
C ALA A 139 5.28 -23.42 4.90
N VAL A 140 5.79 -24.56 5.36
CA VAL A 140 6.48 -25.53 4.48
C VAL A 140 5.53 -26.11 3.47
N HIS A 141 4.36 -26.56 3.91
CA HIS A 141 3.39 -27.18 3.02
C HIS A 141 2.84 -26.20 1.97
N LEU A 142 2.75 -24.90 2.26
CA LEU A 142 2.35 -23.90 1.27
C LEU A 142 3.28 -23.87 0.06
N VAL A 143 4.58 -24.09 0.27
CA VAL A 143 5.59 -24.05 -0.79
C VAL A 143 5.82 -25.43 -1.40
N GLU A 144 6.00 -26.46 -0.57
CA GLU A 144 6.35 -27.81 -1.04
C GLU A 144 5.15 -28.59 -1.60
N ASN A 145 3.97 -28.44 -0.99
CA ASN A 145 2.79 -29.22 -1.35
C ASN A 145 1.48 -28.47 -1.09
N PRO A 146 1.20 -27.40 -1.86
CA PRO A 146 -0.01 -26.60 -1.68
C PRO A 146 -1.31 -27.41 -1.83
N ASN A 147 -1.25 -28.50 -2.61
CA ASN A 147 -2.37 -29.44 -2.78
C ASN A 147 -2.77 -30.14 -1.48
N LEU A 148 -1.79 -30.50 -0.64
CA LEU A 148 -2.08 -31.12 0.66
C LEU A 148 -2.84 -30.16 1.57
N LEU A 149 -2.45 -28.88 1.63
CA LEU A 149 -3.17 -27.87 2.41
C LEU A 149 -4.57 -27.63 1.86
N LEU A 150 -4.73 -27.57 0.54
CA LEU A 150 -6.03 -27.44 -0.08
C LEU A 150 -6.95 -28.63 0.28
N GLN A 151 -6.42 -29.85 0.27
CA GLN A 151 -7.14 -31.05 0.68
C GLN A 151 -7.51 -31.03 2.16
N GLN A 152 -6.58 -30.64 3.04
CA GLN A 152 -6.83 -30.51 4.48
C GLN A 152 -7.90 -29.44 4.76
N ALA A 153 -7.82 -28.29 4.10
CA ALA A 153 -8.81 -27.22 4.22
C ALA A 153 -10.18 -27.67 3.73
N LEU A 154 -10.25 -28.39 2.60
CA LEU A 154 -11.49 -28.96 2.08
C LEU A 154 -12.09 -30.02 3.02
N ALA A 155 -11.26 -30.87 3.61
CA ALA A 155 -11.70 -31.88 4.58
C ALA A 155 -12.24 -31.23 5.86
N ALA A 156 -11.56 -30.19 6.37
CA ALA A 156 -12.01 -29.43 7.54
C ALA A 156 -13.33 -28.67 7.26
N ALA A 157 -13.46 -28.06 6.06
CA ALA A 157 -14.68 -27.39 5.64
C ALA A 157 -15.85 -28.39 5.50
N THR A 158 -15.63 -29.53 4.85
CA THR A 158 -16.61 -30.61 4.72
C THR A 158 -17.08 -31.10 6.09
N LYS A 159 -16.14 -31.41 6.99
CA LYS A 159 -16.48 -31.81 8.37
C LYS A 159 -17.31 -30.75 9.10
N SER A 160 -16.96 -29.48 8.97
CA SER A 160 -17.71 -28.38 9.60
C SER A 160 -19.13 -28.24 9.05
N VAL A 161 -19.32 -28.50 7.75
CA VAL A 161 -20.63 -28.54 7.10
C VAL A 161 -21.43 -29.74 7.58
N ASP A 162 -20.83 -30.92 7.67
CA ASP A 162 -21.48 -32.14 8.17
C ASP A 162 -21.92 -31.99 9.63
N ASP A 163 -21.05 -31.44 10.48
CA ASP A 163 -21.35 -31.11 11.88
C ASP A 163 -22.54 -30.13 11.95
N LEU A 164 -22.57 -29.13 11.06
CA LEU A 164 -23.69 -28.19 10.98
C LEU A 164 -24.98 -28.88 10.49
N LEU A 165 -24.91 -29.80 9.55
CA LEU A 165 -26.06 -30.56 9.04
C LEU A 165 -26.62 -31.52 10.09
N ALA A 166 -25.77 -32.08 10.95
CA ALA A 166 -26.18 -32.95 12.06
C ALA A 166 -26.97 -32.20 13.15
N VAL A 167 -26.85 -30.87 13.26
CA VAL A 167 -27.62 -30.08 14.24
C VAL A 167 -29.10 -29.99 13.83
N PRO A 168 -30.07 -30.46 14.65
CA PRO A 168 -31.49 -30.44 14.33
C PRO A 168 -32.03 -29.04 14.00
N GLN A 169 -32.85 -28.93 12.95
CA GLN A 169 -33.37 -27.64 12.47
C GLN A 169 -34.38 -26.99 13.43
N GLU A 170 -35.13 -27.80 14.19
CA GLU A 170 -36.23 -27.36 15.06
C GLU A 170 -35.79 -26.39 16.17
N LYS A 171 -34.50 -26.33 16.50
CA LYS A 171 -33.99 -25.55 17.64
C LYS A 171 -33.47 -24.14 17.30
N ARG A 172 -33.41 -23.72 16.03
CA ARG A 172 -32.63 -22.51 15.66
C ARG A 172 -33.41 -21.30 15.11
N GLY A 173 -34.73 -21.36 15.02
CA GLY A 173 -35.54 -20.22 14.54
C GLY A 173 -35.08 -19.66 13.17
N LEU A 174 -35.53 -18.45 12.84
CA LEU A 174 -35.21 -17.79 11.57
C LEU A 174 -33.70 -17.48 11.42
N ASP A 175 -33.03 -17.12 12.52
CA ASP A 175 -31.61 -16.77 12.53
C ASP A 175 -30.70 -17.94 12.12
N GLY A 176 -31.04 -19.17 12.55
CA GLY A 176 -30.32 -20.36 12.13
C GLY A 176 -30.43 -20.63 10.64
N ALA A 177 -31.63 -20.45 10.08
CA ALA A 177 -31.87 -20.59 8.65
C ALA A 177 -31.11 -19.53 7.85
N ALA A 178 -31.11 -18.27 8.30
CA ALA A 178 -30.37 -17.18 7.68
C ALA A 178 -28.85 -17.45 7.66
N ARG A 179 -28.26 -17.91 8.77
CA ARG A 179 -26.83 -18.27 8.84
C ARG A 179 -26.48 -19.43 7.92
N ARG A 180 -27.32 -20.46 7.83
CA ARG A 180 -27.12 -21.59 6.88
C ARG A 180 -27.20 -21.11 5.44
N ALA A 181 -28.18 -20.26 5.09
CA ALA A 181 -28.30 -19.69 3.75
C ALA A 181 -27.10 -18.81 3.38
N GLN A 182 -26.55 -18.05 4.34
CA GLN A 182 -25.33 -17.29 4.16
C GLN A 182 -24.12 -18.20 3.90
N LEU A 183 -23.97 -19.29 4.66
CA LEU A 183 -22.89 -20.27 4.43
C LEU A 183 -23.01 -20.90 3.03
N VAL A 184 -24.20 -21.27 2.58
CA VAL A 184 -24.42 -21.79 1.22
C VAL A 184 -23.98 -20.78 0.16
N LYS A 185 -24.30 -19.49 0.34
CA LYS A 185 -23.83 -18.43 -0.57
C LYS A 185 -22.29 -18.33 -0.58
N GLN A 186 -21.65 -18.45 0.58
CA GLN A 186 -20.18 -18.43 0.69
C GLN A 186 -19.53 -19.63 0.01
N LEU A 187 -20.05 -20.85 0.22
CA LEU A 187 -19.54 -22.06 -0.44
C LEU A 187 -19.73 -22.00 -1.96
N ASN A 188 -20.86 -21.49 -2.44
CA ASN A 188 -21.07 -21.27 -3.88
C ASN A 188 -20.11 -20.23 -4.46
N LYS A 189 -19.79 -19.16 -3.71
CA LYS A 189 -18.79 -18.18 -4.13
C LYS A 189 -17.41 -18.85 -4.21
N PHE A 190 -16.99 -19.55 -3.16
CA PHE A 190 -15.72 -20.28 -3.13
C PHE A 190 -15.59 -21.27 -4.31
N SER A 191 -16.67 -22.00 -4.62
CA SER A 191 -16.68 -22.91 -5.77
C SER A 191 -16.50 -22.19 -7.12
N LYS A 192 -17.07 -20.99 -7.28
CA LYS A 192 -16.87 -20.17 -8.49
C LYS A 192 -15.44 -19.65 -8.58
N ASP A 193 -14.91 -19.15 -7.48
CA ASP A 193 -13.54 -18.62 -7.41
C ASP A 193 -12.53 -19.74 -7.71
N ALA A 194 -12.73 -20.94 -7.17
CA ALA A 194 -11.91 -22.11 -7.46
C ALA A 194 -11.99 -22.53 -8.94
N ALA A 195 -13.18 -22.48 -9.56
CA ALA A 195 -13.32 -22.78 -10.99
C ALA A 195 -12.58 -21.76 -11.87
N ALA A 196 -12.62 -20.47 -11.51
CA ALA A 196 -11.89 -19.42 -12.20
C ALA A 196 -10.37 -19.60 -12.12
N LEU A 197 -9.84 -20.05 -10.97
CA LEU A 197 -8.42 -20.37 -10.82
C LEU A 197 -7.98 -21.52 -11.73
N VAL A 198 -8.78 -22.60 -11.80
CA VAL A 198 -8.51 -23.73 -12.71
C VAL A 198 -8.49 -23.28 -14.18
N GLU A 199 -9.39 -22.38 -14.56
CA GLU A 199 -9.43 -21.82 -15.91
C GLU A 199 -8.22 -20.92 -16.21
N ALA A 200 -7.78 -20.10 -15.25
CA ALA A 200 -6.59 -19.26 -15.36
C ALA A 200 -5.32 -20.11 -15.53
N GLU A 201 -5.14 -21.15 -14.71
CA GLU A 201 -4.01 -22.09 -14.83
C GLU A 201 -4.04 -22.86 -16.16
N SER A 202 -5.22 -23.31 -16.60
CA SER A 202 -5.37 -23.96 -17.91
C SER A 202 -4.98 -23.04 -19.06
N SER A 203 -5.28 -21.75 -18.94
CA SER A 203 -4.96 -20.75 -19.97
C SER A 203 -3.45 -20.49 -20.04
N LEU A 204 -2.77 -20.38 -18.90
CA LEU A 204 -1.31 -20.27 -18.83
C LEU A 204 -0.61 -21.48 -19.46
N VAL A 205 -1.08 -22.70 -19.17
CA VAL A 205 -0.53 -23.93 -19.78
C VAL A 205 -0.73 -23.92 -21.30
N LYS A 206 -1.89 -23.48 -21.80
CA LYS A 206 -2.15 -23.36 -23.25
C LYS A 206 -1.24 -22.33 -23.92
N GLU A 207 -0.98 -21.21 -23.25
CA GLU A 207 -0.10 -20.17 -23.77
C GLU A 207 1.36 -20.64 -23.85
N VAL A 208 1.87 -21.28 -22.78
CA VAL A 208 3.24 -21.84 -22.75
C VAL A 208 3.39 -22.95 -23.79
N THR A 209 2.43 -23.86 -23.90
CA THR A 209 2.46 -24.93 -24.92
C THR A 209 2.33 -24.39 -26.35
N SER A 210 1.51 -23.37 -26.59
CA SER A 210 1.40 -22.72 -27.91
C SER A 210 2.68 -21.99 -28.31
N SER A 211 3.36 -21.35 -27.35
CA SER A 211 4.66 -20.68 -27.59
C SER A 211 5.74 -21.68 -27.98
N LEU A 212 5.87 -22.79 -27.24
CA LEU A 212 6.86 -23.85 -27.52
C LEU A 212 6.61 -24.56 -28.85
N VAL A 213 5.35 -24.76 -29.26
CA VAL A 213 5.02 -25.42 -30.54
C VAL A 213 5.36 -24.54 -31.75
N LYS A 214 5.28 -23.21 -31.62
CA LYS A 214 5.67 -22.28 -32.69
C LYS A 214 7.18 -22.23 -32.93
N GLU A 215 8.00 -22.53 -31.92
CA GLU A 215 9.46 -22.53 -32.04
C GLU A 215 10.00 -23.82 -32.69
N VAL A 216 9.26 -24.93 -32.59
CA VAL A 216 9.67 -26.24 -33.13
C VAL A 216 9.19 -26.48 -34.58
N THR A 217 8.23 -25.69 -35.09
CA THR A 217 7.63 -25.91 -36.42
C THR A 217 8.27 -25.12 -37.57
N ALA A 218 9.46 -24.53 -37.38
CA ALA A 218 10.26 -23.93 -38.46
C ALA A 218 11.07 -24.96 -39.28
N ILE A 219 10.49 -26.13 -39.57
CA ILE A 219 11.00 -27.06 -40.58
C ILE A 219 10.11 -26.90 -41.82
N PRO A 220 10.65 -26.49 -42.98
CA PRO A 220 9.86 -26.25 -44.17
C PRO A 220 9.41 -27.59 -44.77
N GLU A 221 8.13 -27.92 -44.63
CA GLU A 221 7.51 -29.01 -45.39
C GLU A 221 6.88 -28.51 -46.69
N PRO A 222 6.84 -29.39 -47.72
CA PRO A 222 6.67 -29.00 -49.10
C PRO A 222 5.19 -28.87 -49.50
N HIS A 223 4.98 -28.00 -50.48
CA HIS A 223 3.72 -27.79 -51.18
C HIS A 223 3.08 -29.09 -51.66
N ASP A 224 1.81 -29.30 -51.31
CA ASP A 224 0.88 -29.90 -52.24
C ASP A 224 -0.54 -29.34 -52.13
N LYS A 225 -1.08 -29.06 -53.33
CA LYS A 225 -2.35 -28.37 -53.58
C LYS A 225 -3.47 -29.40 -53.59
N VAL A 226 -4.55 -29.16 -52.83
CA VAL A 226 -5.85 -29.79 -53.09
C VAL A 226 -6.96 -28.73 -53.03
N ALA A 227 -7.77 -28.71 -54.10
CA ALA A 227 -8.83 -27.75 -54.39
C ALA A 227 -10.11 -27.97 -53.56
N PRO A 228 -10.97 -26.94 -53.40
CA PRO A 228 -12.23 -27.05 -52.68
C PRO A 228 -13.38 -27.47 -53.61
N VAL A 229 -14.22 -28.40 -53.12
CA VAL A 229 -15.48 -28.82 -53.72
C VAL A 229 -16.62 -27.94 -53.19
N GLN A 230 -17.32 -27.29 -54.12
CA GLN A 230 -18.59 -26.60 -53.90
C GLN A 230 -19.74 -27.61 -53.71
N GLY A 231 -20.72 -27.27 -52.86
CA GLY A 231 -21.94 -28.07 -52.75
C GLY A 231 -23.06 -27.39 -51.96
N LEU A 232 -24.04 -26.91 -52.72
CA LEU A 232 -25.50 -27.00 -52.50
C LEU A 232 -26.20 -25.99 -51.56
N ALA A 233 -27.05 -25.21 -52.22
CA ALA A 233 -28.19 -24.46 -51.70
C ALA A 233 -29.35 -25.39 -51.32
N HIS A 234 -30.17 -24.96 -50.36
CA HIS A 234 -31.56 -25.40 -50.23
C HIS A 234 -32.38 -24.25 -49.64
N ASP A 235 -33.24 -23.67 -50.49
CA ASP A 235 -34.42 -22.89 -50.11
C ASP A 235 -35.49 -23.84 -49.56
N ASP A 236 -36.22 -23.42 -48.53
CA ASP A 236 -37.65 -23.70 -48.40
C ASP A 236 -38.31 -22.64 -47.49
N ASP A 237 -39.27 -21.96 -48.10
CA ASP A 237 -40.24 -21.05 -47.50
C ASP A 237 -41.36 -21.83 -46.78
N ASP A 238 -42.12 -21.08 -45.96
CA ASP A 238 -43.54 -21.30 -45.62
C ASP A 238 -43.86 -22.01 -44.29
N ASP A 239 -44.29 -21.22 -43.28
CA ASP A 239 -45.50 -21.54 -42.49
C ASP A 239 -45.88 -20.45 -41.45
N GLY A 240 -47.05 -19.83 -41.64
CA GLY A 240 -48.11 -19.79 -40.62
C GLY A 240 -48.12 -18.74 -39.48
N PRO A 241 -49.12 -17.82 -39.41
CA PRO A 241 -49.23 -16.77 -38.38
C PRO A 241 -49.89 -17.20 -37.05
N LEU A 242 -49.55 -18.39 -36.52
CA LEU A 242 -50.17 -18.97 -35.31
C LEU A 242 -49.22 -19.14 -34.10
N VAL A 243 -47.97 -18.66 -34.21
CA VAL A 243 -46.93 -18.84 -33.17
C VAL A 243 -46.95 -17.77 -32.06
N ARG A 244 -47.71 -16.67 -32.20
CA ARG A 244 -47.72 -15.58 -31.21
C ARG A 244 -48.36 -15.91 -29.85
N ALA A 245 -49.15 -16.98 -29.74
CA ALA A 245 -49.85 -17.31 -28.48
C ALA A 245 -49.09 -18.28 -27.56
N GLN A 246 -48.19 -19.12 -28.07
CA GLN A 246 -47.36 -20.03 -27.25
C GLN A 246 -46.04 -19.41 -26.77
N GLN A 247 -45.71 -18.19 -27.22
CA GLN A 247 -44.46 -17.52 -26.87
C GLN A 247 -44.49 -16.80 -25.51
N ARG A 248 -45.62 -16.81 -24.80
CA ARG A 248 -45.76 -16.21 -23.46
C ARG A 248 -45.63 -17.17 -22.28
N MET A 249 -45.55 -18.49 -22.51
CA MET A 249 -45.44 -19.48 -21.41
C MET A 249 -44.12 -20.28 -21.39
N LYS A 250 -43.10 -19.84 -22.15
CA LYS A 250 -41.76 -20.47 -22.21
C LYS A 250 -40.65 -19.64 -21.55
N SER A 251 -40.99 -18.61 -20.76
CA SER A 251 -40.02 -17.65 -20.21
C SER A 251 -39.21 -18.14 -19.01
N ASP A 252 -39.47 -19.35 -18.51
CA ASP A 252 -38.62 -19.98 -17.47
C ASP A 252 -37.79 -21.14 -18.05
N LEU A 253 -37.37 -21.03 -19.32
CA LEU A 253 -36.29 -21.86 -19.83
C LEU A 253 -35.05 -21.56 -18.99
N GLN A 254 -34.70 -22.51 -18.12
CA GLN A 254 -33.54 -22.46 -17.25
C GLN A 254 -32.31 -22.05 -18.08
N ARG A 255 -31.78 -20.85 -17.81
CA ARG A 255 -30.54 -20.36 -18.43
C ARG A 255 -29.48 -21.43 -18.29
N THR A 256 -28.78 -21.75 -19.38
CA THR A 256 -27.67 -22.70 -19.30
C THR A 256 -26.55 -22.10 -18.45
N LYS A 257 -25.69 -22.94 -17.86
CA LYS A 257 -24.57 -22.45 -17.03
C LYS A 257 -23.66 -21.47 -17.78
N SER A 258 -23.42 -21.73 -19.07
CA SER A 258 -22.65 -20.83 -19.93
C SER A 258 -23.35 -19.48 -20.13
N GLN A 259 -24.67 -19.46 -20.36
CA GLN A 259 -25.43 -18.21 -20.43
C GLN A 259 -25.39 -17.43 -19.12
N GLY A 260 -25.40 -18.13 -17.98
CA GLY A 260 -25.25 -17.51 -16.67
C GLY A 260 -23.91 -16.80 -16.49
N ILE A 261 -22.80 -17.42 -16.92
CA ILE A 261 -21.45 -16.84 -16.87
C ILE A 261 -21.36 -15.63 -17.80
N SER A 262 -21.79 -15.79 -19.05
CA SER A 262 -21.81 -14.71 -20.04
C SER A 262 -22.62 -13.49 -19.58
N ASN A 263 -23.75 -13.71 -18.91
CA ASN A 263 -24.53 -12.61 -18.32
C ASN A 263 -23.78 -11.90 -17.18
N ILE A 264 -23.06 -12.64 -16.33
CA ILE A 264 -22.24 -12.03 -15.27
C ILE A 264 -21.15 -11.15 -15.88
N GLU A 265 -20.51 -11.58 -16.97
CA GLU A 265 -19.50 -10.78 -17.66
C GLU A 265 -20.08 -9.50 -18.27
N VAL A 266 -21.25 -9.58 -18.94
CA VAL A 266 -21.95 -8.40 -19.46
C VAL A 266 -22.29 -7.42 -18.33
N GLN A 267 -22.76 -7.93 -17.18
CA GLN A 267 -23.06 -7.09 -16.00
C GLN A 267 -21.81 -6.48 -15.37
N ARG A 268 -20.69 -7.22 -15.34
CA ARG A 268 -19.40 -6.71 -14.84
C ARG A 268 -18.93 -5.52 -15.68
N VAL A 269 -18.92 -5.67 -17.00
CA VAL A 269 -18.54 -4.58 -17.92
C VAL A 269 -19.49 -3.39 -17.80
N ALA A 270 -20.80 -3.64 -17.64
CA ALA A 270 -21.76 -2.56 -17.41
C ALA A 270 -21.49 -1.79 -16.09
N SER A 271 -21.07 -2.48 -15.03
CA SER A 271 -20.67 -1.84 -13.77
C SER A 271 -19.39 -1.02 -13.93
N HIS A 272 -18.35 -1.57 -14.56
CA HIS A 272 -17.11 -0.86 -14.84
C HIS A 272 -17.38 0.43 -15.63
N LEU A 273 -18.28 0.37 -16.62
CA LEU A 273 -18.68 1.53 -17.41
C LEU A 273 -19.28 2.64 -16.55
N ASP A 274 -20.15 2.30 -15.60
CA ASP A 274 -20.71 3.27 -14.67
C ASP A 274 -19.63 3.85 -13.74
N ASP A 275 -18.66 3.05 -13.31
CA ASP A 275 -17.51 3.48 -12.49
C ASP A 275 -16.57 4.43 -13.26
N HIS A 276 -16.37 4.23 -14.56
CA HIS A 276 -15.49 5.07 -15.40
C HIS A 276 -16.13 6.39 -15.87
N ARG A 277 -17.46 6.50 -15.88
CA ARG A 277 -18.17 7.71 -16.37
C ARG A 277 -17.76 8.99 -15.65
N GLN A 278 -17.66 8.95 -14.32
CA GLN A 278 -17.38 10.14 -13.52
C GLN A 278 -15.90 10.58 -13.67
N PRO A 279 -14.90 9.70 -13.53
CA PRO A 279 -13.50 10.04 -13.76
C PRO A 279 -13.21 10.59 -15.17
N ILE A 280 -13.87 10.07 -16.22
CA ILE A 280 -13.68 10.57 -17.59
C ILE A 280 -14.27 11.97 -17.76
N ARG A 281 -15.42 12.26 -17.14
CA ARG A 281 -15.97 13.64 -17.11
C ARG A 281 -15.04 14.60 -16.39
N GLU A 282 -14.47 14.18 -15.26
CA GLU A 282 -13.49 14.97 -14.51
C GLU A 282 -12.20 15.20 -15.31
N LEU A 283 -11.74 14.21 -16.06
CA LEU A 283 -10.60 14.34 -16.98
C LEU A 283 -10.88 15.40 -18.04
N ARG A 284 -12.08 15.38 -18.64
CA ARG A 284 -12.51 16.39 -19.62
C ARG A 284 -12.59 17.80 -19.01
N GLN A 285 -13.13 17.93 -17.80
CA GLN A 285 -13.16 19.19 -17.05
C GLN A 285 -11.75 19.68 -16.68
N THR A 286 -10.85 18.76 -16.32
CA THR A 286 -9.44 19.07 -16.05
C THR A 286 -8.77 19.63 -17.29
N ALA A 287 -9.00 19.01 -18.47
CA ALA A 287 -8.45 19.51 -19.73
C ALA A 287 -8.93 20.93 -20.07
N THR A 288 -10.21 21.25 -19.81
CA THR A 288 -10.71 22.63 -20.00
C THR A 288 -10.15 23.61 -18.98
N SER A 289 -10.05 23.23 -17.70
CA SER A 289 -9.51 24.09 -16.66
C SER A 289 -8.01 24.37 -16.85
N LEU A 290 -7.23 23.36 -17.24
CA LEU A 290 -5.81 23.54 -17.56
C LEU A 290 -5.60 24.47 -18.76
N LYS A 291 -6.50 24.44 -19.74
CA LYS A 291 -6.46 25.36 -20.87
C LYS A 291 -6.67 26.81 -20.42
N GLU A 292 -7.61 27.06 -19.51
CA GLU A 292 -7.84 28.38 -18.93
C GLU A 292 -6.61 28.85 -18.11
N GLN A 293 -6.07 27.98 -17.25
CA GLN A 293 -4.89 28.28 -16.43
C GLN A 293 -3.64 28.59 -17.25
N SER A 294 -3.45 27.91 -18.39
CA SER A 294 -2.30 28.16 -19.28
C SER A 294 -2.28 29.56 -19.91
N ASN A 295 -3.42 30.26 -19.90
CA ASN A 295 -3.51 31.65 -20.38
C ASN A 295 -3.16 32.67 -19.30
N GLU A 296 -3.16 32.28 -18.03
CA GLU A 296 -2.87 33.19 -16.91
C GLU A 296 -1.37 33.34 -16.61
N HIS A 297 -0.48 32.74 -17.42
CA HIS A 297 0.99 32.78 -17.25
C HIS A 297 1.49 32.40 -15.84
N ARG A 298 0.74 31.56 -15.13
CA ARG A 298 1.20 30.94 -13.88
C ARG A 298 2.09 29.74 -14.22
N ASP A 299 3.10 29.49 -13.39
CA ASP A 299 4.04 28.36 -13.41
C ASP A 299 3.81 27.34 -14.56
N LEU A 300 4.42 27.63 -15.72
CA LEU A 300 4.24 26.86 -16.94
C LEU A 300 4.74 25.42 -16.77
N HIS A 301 5.81 25.21 -15.98
CA HIS A 301 6.37 23.89 -15.72
C HIS A 301 5.44 23.03 -14.85
N ALA A 302 4.87 23.58 -13.78
CA ALA A 302 3.89 22.86 -12.97
C ALA A 302 2.62 22.51 -13.78
N THR A 303 2.18 23.43 -14.64
CA THR A 303 1.05 23.21 -15.55
C THR A 303 1.36 22.08 -16.54
N LEU A 304 2.57 22.05 -17.12
CA LEU A 304 3.02 20.99 -18.03
C LEU A 304 3.01 19.61 -17.35
N GLN A 305 3.51 19.50 -16.12
CA GLN A 305 3.47 18.24 -15.36
C GLN A 305 2.04 17.77 -15.13
N THR A 306 1.13 18.69 -14.83
CA THR A 306 -0.29 18.37 -14.65
C THR A 306 -0.92 17.88 -15.96
N VAL A 307 -0.58 18.48 -17.10
CA VAL A 307 -1.01 18.01 -18.44
C VAL A 307 -0.51 16.58 -18.72
N LEU A 308 0.77 16.29 -18.45
CA LEU A 308 1.34 14.95 -18.66
C LEU A 308 0.64 13.90 -17.79
N SER A 309 0.36 14.22 -16.53
CA SER A 309 -0.39 13.32 -15.64
C SER A 309 -1.82 13.05 -16.14
N ALA A 310 -2.49 14.07 -16.71
CA ALA A 310 -3.83 13.94 -17.28
C ALA A 310 -3.80 13.10 -18.58
N GLN A 311 -2.79 13.27 -19.44
CA GLN A 311 -2.61 12.44 -20.63
C GLN A 311 -2.42 10.96 -20.28
N LYS A 312 -1.63 10.68 -19.23
CA LYS A 312 -1.45 9.31 -18.73
C LYS A 312 -2.79 8.71 -18.28
N ARG A 313 -3.58 9.44 -17.49
CA ARG A 313 -4.94 9.00 -17.09
C ARG A 313 -5.82 8.73 -18.30
N ALA A 314 -5.80 9.61 -19.30
CA ALA A 314 -6.57 9.45 -20.54
C ALA A 314 -6.16 8.19 -21.33
N ARG A 315 -4.87 7.86 -21.34
CA ARG A 315 -4.37 6.63 -21.96
C ARG A 315 -4.89 5.40 -21.24
N ASN A 316 -4.72 5.33 -19.92
CA ASN A 316 -5.17 4.19 -19.10
C ASN A 316 -6.67 3.93 -19.28
N PHE A 317 -7.52 4.97 -19.21
CA PHE A 317 -8.96 4.80 -19.46
C PHE A 317 -9.26 4.30 -20.88
N GLY A 318 -8.48 4.73 -21.88
CA GLY A 318 -8.63 4.22 -23.24
C GLY A 318 -8.29 2.74 -23.36
N GLU A 319 -7.23 2.28 -22.69
CA GLU A 319 -6.84 0.87 -22.65
C GLU A 319 -7.89 0.02 -21.93
N ASP A 320 -8.33 0.44 -20.73
CA ASP A 320 -9.37 -0.26 -19.94
C ASP A 320 -10.68 -0.44 -20.73
N LEU A 321 -11.14 0.62 -21.41
CA LEU A 321 -12.37 0.61 -22.20
C LEU A 321 -12.28 -0.29 -23.44
N VAL A 322 -11.13 -0.32 -24.11
CA VAL A 322 -10.90 -1.22 -25.26
C VAL A 322 -10.86 -2.67 -24.80
N ASP A 323 -10.25 -2.96 -23.65
CA ASP A 323 -10.24 -4.31 -23.09
C ASP A 323 -11.65 -4.79 -22.72
N ASP A 324 -12.47 -3.94 -22.11
CA ASP A 324 -13.88 -4.24 -21.82
C ASP A 324 -14.69 -4.50 -23.10
N MET A 325 -14.43 -3.76 -24.19
CA MET A 325 -15.04 -3.99 -25.50
C MET A 325 -14.64 -5.37 -26.07
N LEU A 326 -13.36 -5.74 -25.98
CA LEU A 326 -12.86 -7.04 -26.43
C LEU A 326 -13.44 -8.20 -25.61
N VAL A 327 -13.66 -8.00 -24.30
CA VAL A 327 -14.36 -8.97 -23.45
C VAL A 327 -15.78 -9.17 -23.97
N LEU A 328 -16.54 -8.10 -24.21
CA LEU A 328 -17.91 -8.20 -24.71
C LEU A 328 -17.97 -8.90 -26.07
N ASP A 329 -16.97 -8.69 -26.95
CA ASP A 329 -16.93 -9.30 -28.27
C ASP A 329 -16.71 -10.81 -28.26
N LYS A 330 -15.99 -11.33 -27.27
CA LYS A 330 -15.78 -12.77 -27.07
C LYS A 330 -17.05 -13.50 -26.62
N ILE A 331 -18.03 -12.78 -26.05
CA ILE A 331 -19.25 -13.38 -25.50
C ILE A 331 -20.24 -13.73 -26.61
N SER A 332 -20.50 -15.02 -26.81
CA SER A 332 -21.48 -15.54 -27.77
C SER A 332 -22.67 -16.21 -27.06
N ASN A 333 -23.72 -16.58 -27.80
CA ASN A 333 -24.86 -17.36 -27.30
C ASN A 333 -25.72 -16.71 -26.18
N LEU A 334 -25.69 -15.38 -26.09
CA LEU A 334 -26.53 -14.61 -25.16
C LEU A 334 -28.03 -14.74 -25.46
N THR A 335 -28.85 -14.66 -24.41
CA THR A 335 -30.31 -14.53 -24.57
C THR A 335 -30.65 -13.17 -25.20
N PRO A 336 -31.84 -12.98 -25.79
CA PRO A 336 -32.22 -11.69 -26.39
C PRO A 336 -32.08 -10.51 -25.43
N GLU A 337 -32.37 -10.71 -24.15
CA GLU A 337 -32.23 -9.71 -23.08
C GLU A 337 -30.76 -9.36 -22.86
N ASP A 338 -29.90 -10.36 -22.66
CA ASP A 338 -28.48 -10.15 -22.39
C ASP A 338 -27.77 -9.55 -23.63
N ARG A 339 -28.22 -9.88 -24.85
CA ARG A 339 -27.75 -9.21 -26.09
C ARG A 339 -28.08 -7.72 -26.10
N SER A 340 -29.27 -7.35 -25.65
CA SER A 340 -29.67 -5.94 -25.55
C SER A 340 -28.81 -5.19 -24.54
N GLN A 341 -28.45 -5.84 -23.41
CA GLN A 341 -27.55 -5.29 -22.41
C GLN A 341 -26.12 -5.15 -22.94
N ARG A 342 -25.58 -6.18 -23.59
CA ARG A 342 -24.27 -6.12 -24.28
C ARG A 342 -24.24 -4.96 -25.27
N LYS A 343 -25.27 -4.83 -26.12
CA LYS A 343 -25.34 -3.73 -27.09
C LYS A 343 -25.34 -2.35 -26.41
N LYS A 344 -26.11 -2.20 -25.32
CA LYS A 344 -26.13 -0.97 -24.53
C LYS A 344 -24.77 -0.67 -23.90
N ALA A 345 -24.06 -1.69 -23.42
CA ALA A 345 -22.71 -1.54 -22.87
C ALA A 345 -21.72 -1.10 -23.97
N ILE A 346 -21.71 -1.76 -25.14
CA ILE A 346 -20.86 -1.37 -26.29
C ILE A 346 -21.08 0.09 -26.68
N THR A 347 -22.33 0.52 -26.88
CA THR A 347 -22.63 1.94 -27.20
C THR A 347 -22.19 2.89 -26.10
N GLY A 348 -22.22 2.47 -24.84
CA GLY A 348 -21.69 3.26 -23.73
C GLY A 348 -20.16 3.35 -23.73
N ILE A 349 -19.46 2.27 -24.09
CA ILE A 349 -17.99 2.25 -24.22
C ILE A 349 -17.56 3.17 -25.37
N GLU A 350 -18.20 3.05 -26.54
CA GLU A 350 -17.93 3.91 -27.70
C GLU A 350 -18.07 5.40 -27.33
N SER A 351 -19.15 5.76 -26.64
CA SER A 351 -19.35 7.13 -26.17
C SER A 351 -18.27 7.62 -25.19
N LEU A 352 -17.76 6.74 -24.30
CA LEU A 352 -16.68 7.11 -23.38
C LEU A 352 -15.32 7.19 -24.08
N LEU A 353 -15.07 6.34 -25.07
CA LEU A 353 -13.87 6.41 -25.91
C LEU A 353 -13.82 7.73 -26.70
N ASP A 354 -14.94 8.17 -27.26
CA ASP A 354 -15.05 9.47 -27.92
C ASP A 354 -14.71 10.63 -26.96
N ASP A 355 -15.21 10.59 -25.72
CA ASP A 355 -14.90 11.57 -24.67
C ASP A 355 -13.40 11.55 -24.30
N VAL A 356 -12.81 10.35 -24.17
CA VAL A 356 -11.38 10.16 -23.86
C VAL A 356 -10.51 10.71 -24.99
N ASP A 357 -10.83 10.42 -26.25
CA ASP A 357 -10.06 10.92 -27.41
C ASP A 357 -10.22 12.43 -27.59
N GLY A 358 -11.41 12.97 -27.29
CA GLY A 358 -11.63 14.41 -27.15
C GLY A 358 -10.72 15.04 -26.08
N ALA A 359 -10.59 14.41 -24.91
CA ALA A 359 -9.69 14.89 -23.86
C ALA A 359 -8.21 14.76 -24.25
N LYS A 360 -7.79 13.64 -24.88
CA LYS A 360 -6.41 13.43 -25.35
C LYS A 360 -5.99 14.49 -26.36
N SER A 361 -6.82 14.76 -27.36
CA SER A 361 -6.52 15.76 -28.39
C SER A 361 -6.44 17.17 -27.82
N ALA A 362 -7.31 17.52 -26.86
CA ALA A 362 -7.24 18.78 -26.14
C ALA A 362 -5.95 18.91 -25.31
N LEU A 363 -5.60 17.88 -24.54
CA LEU A 363 -4.37 17.85 -23.72
C LEU A 363 -3.09 17.86 -24.57
N ALA A 364 -3.06 17.17 -25.70
CA ALA A 364 -1.91 17.17 -26.61
C ALA A 364 -1.71 18.54 -27.29
N SER A 365 -2.81 19.22 -27.64
CA SER A 365 -2.75 20.58 -28.16
C SER A 365 -2.24 21.57 -27.11
N LEU A 366 -2.72 21.42 -25.87
CA LEU A 366 -2.31 22.24 -24.73
C LEU A 366 -0.83 22.04 -24.37
N GLN A 367 -0.35 20.79 -24.39
CA GLN A 367 1.07 20.48 -24.19
C GLN A 367 1.96 21.27 -25.17
N LYS A 368 1.66 21.19 -26.47
CA LYS A 368 2.41 21.91 -27.51
C LYS A 368 2.38 23.43 -27.31
N GLU A 369 1.25 23.96 -26.83
CA GLU A 369 1.12 25.38 -26.53
C GLU A 369 1.99 25.81 -25.35
N ILE A 370 2.01 25.01 -24.27
CA ILE A 370 2.82 25.28 -23.07
C ILE A 370 4.31 25.14 -23.39
N GLU A 371 4.73 24.09 -24.11
CA GLU A 371 6.12 23.90 -24.54
C GLU A 371 6.60 25.10 -25.37
N LYS A 372 5.78 25.56 -26.32
CA LYS A 372 6.08 26.77 -27.09
C LYS A 372 6.19 28.02 -26.22
N LYS A 373 5.34 28.19 -25.21
CA LYS A 373 5.41 29.34 -24.27
C LYS A 373 6.69 29.29 -23.41
N ILE A 374 7.10 28.09 -22.96
CA ILE A 374 8.36 27.89 -22.24
C ILE A 374 9.55 28.25 -23.14
N GLU A 375 9.58 27.77 -24.38
CA GLU A 375 10.64 28.12 -25.34
C GLU A 375 10.71 29.63 -25.62
N GLU A 376 9.56 30.31 -25.75
CA GLU A 376 9.50 31.76 -25.93
C GLU A 376 9.98 32.53 -24.69
N GLU A 377 9.67 32.08 -23.47
CA GLU A 377 10.16 32.67 -22.22
C GLU A 377 11.67 32.46 -22.04
N GLU A 378 12.17 31.26 -22.33
CA GLU A 378 13.61 30.97 -22.32
C GLU A 378 14.36 31.78 -23.38
N ALA A 379 13.80 31.94 -24.58
CA ALA A 379 14.41 32.75 -25.63
C ALA A 379 14.49 34.23 -25.21
N LYS A 380 13.44 34.76 -24.58
CA LYS A 380 13.44 36.12 -24.02
C LYS A 380 14.47 36.28 -22.90
N ALA A 381 14.59 35.29 -22.00
CA ALA A 381 15.59 35.28 -20.95
C ALA A 381 17.03 35.22 -21.51
N LYS A 382 17.26 34.40 -22.56
CA LYS A 382 18.56 34.33 -23.26
C LYS A 382 18.90 35.63 -23.97
N VAL A 383 17.95 36.32 -24.62
CA VAL A 383 18.20 37.64 -25.23
C VAL A 383 18.53 38.70 -24.17
N ALA A 384 17.89 38.66 -23.00
CA ALA A 384 18.22 39.54 -21.88
C ALA A 384 19.60 39.27 -21.25
N THR A 385 20.13 38.04 -21.40
CA THR A 385 21.40 37.61 -20.79
C THR A 385 22.60 37.74 -21.75
N ARG A 386 22.38 37.95 -23.05
CA ARG A 386 23.42 37.93 -24.10
C ARG A 386 24.20 39.24 -24.29
N GLU A 387 24.16 40.17 -23.34
CA GLU A 387 25.00 41.39 -23.36
C GLU A 387 26.37 41.20 -22.66
N GLN A 388 26.72 39.98 -22.25
CA GLN A 388 28.07 39.63 -21.76
C GLN A 388 28.52 38.27 -22.32
N ASP A 389 29.19 38.28 -23.47
CA ASP A 389 29.85 37.10 -24.06
C ASP A 389 31.26 36.90 -23.47
N PRO A 390 31.63 35.65 -23.11
CA PRO A 390 32.97 35.10 -23.34
C PRO A 390 32.96 34.04 -24.47
N PRO A 391 34.14 33.75 -25.07
CA PRO A 391 34.27 33.08 -26.37
C PRO A 391 34.10 31.54 -26.34
N PRO A 392 33.88 30.90 -27.51
CA PRO A 392 33.51 29.49 -27.62
C PRO A 392 34.71 28.55 -27.50
N ALA A 393 34.56 27.51 -26.66
CA ALA A 393 35.52 26.41 -26.57
C ALA A 393 35.02 25.19 -27.37
N VAL A 394 35.84 24.81 -28.36
CA VAL A 394 35.74 23.61 -29.19
C VAL A 394 36.37 22.45 -28.42
N GLY A 395 35.62 21.37 -28.19
CA GLY A 395 36.17 20.13 -27.64
C GLY A 395 35.08 19.17 -27.16
N GLY A 396 34.61 18.29 -28.04
CA GLY A 396 33.75 17.17 -27.65
C GLY A 396 34.54 16.21 -26.75
N LYS A 397 34.17 16.13 -25.46
CA LYS A 397 34.77 15.20 -24.50
C LYS A 397 34.41 13.78 -24.89
N SER A 398 35.36 12.86 -24.76
CA SER A 398 35.15 11.44 -25.06
C SER A 398 34.12 10.86 -24.09
N ARG A 399 33.27 9.94 -24.57
CA ARG A 399 32.22 9.27 -23.76
C ARG A 399 32.74 8.60 -22.48
N VAL A 400 34.02 8.21 -22.47
CA VAL A 400 34.69 7.63 -21.30
C VAL A 400 34.91 8.69 -20.20
N ASP A 401 35.20 9.93 -20.60
CA ASP A 401 35.46 11.04 -19.66
C ASP A 401 34.16 11.47 -18.96
N LEU A 402 33.02 11.45 -19.67
CA LEU A 402 31.71 11.79 -19.08
C LEU A 402 31.29 10.84 -17.96
N VAL A 403 31.53 9.54 -18.13
CA VAL A 403 31.20 8.54 -17.09
C VAL A 403 32.08 8.71 -15.86
N GLN A 404 33.38 8.98 -16.05
CA GLN A 404 34.31 9.21 -14.95
C GLN A 404 34.01 10.51 -14.20
N GLU A 405 33.63 11.56 -14.93
CA GLU A 405 33.23 12.83 -14.35
C GLU A 405 31.92 12.69 -13.56
N ALA A 406 30.92 11.99 -14.10
CA ALA A 406 29.65 11.74 -13.39
C ALA A 406 29.87 11.00 -12.05
N LEU A 407 30.78 10.01 -12.03
CA LEU A 407 31.12 9.27 -10.82
C LEU A 407 31.87 10.14 -9.80
N ARG A 408 32.77 11.02 -10.27
CA ARG A 408 33.44 12.00 -9.40
C ARG A 408 32.47 13.00 -8.82
N VAL A 409 31.61 13.59 -9.65
CA VAL A 409 30.58 14.53 -9.20
C VAL A 409 29.66 13.89 -8.16
N ALA A 410 29.21 12.64 -8.38
CA ALA A 410 28.39 11.94 -7.40
C ALA A 410 29.13 11.65 -6.07
N ALA A 411 30.45 11.43 -6.12
CA ALA A 411 31.27 11.24 -4.93
C ALA A 411 31.55 12.56 -4.18
N ASP A 412 31.63 13.68 -4.91
CA ASP A 412 32.00 14.99 -4.39
C ASP A 412 30.81 15.83 -3.91
N VAL A 413 29.58 15.53 -4.36
CA VAL A 413 28.39 16.23 -3.88
C VAL A 413 28.12 15.83 -2.42
N PRO A 414 28.17 16.78 -1.47
CA PRO A 414 27.90 16.48 -0.08
C PRO A 414 26.43 16.08 0.11
N PRO A 415 26.13 15.24 1.12
CA PRO A 415 24.76 14.90 1.49
C PRO A 415 23.94 16.17 1.74
N PRO A 416 22.63 16.19 1.41
CA PRO A 416 21.79 17.35 1.67
C PRO A 416 21.78 17.70 3.16
N GLU A 417 21.85 19.01 3.44
CA GLU A 417 21.74 19.56 4.79
C GLU A 417 20.32 19.36 5.36
N ALA A 418 20.17 19.59 6.68
CA ALA A 418 18.92 19.37 7.39
C ALA A 418 17.75 20.21 6.85
N ASP A 419 18.02 21.42 6.33
CA ASP A 419 17.03 22.34 5.77
C ASP A 419 16.32 21.78 4.53
N VAL A 420 17.00 20.92 3.77
CA VAL A 420 16.42 20.22 2.62
C VAL A 420 15.45 19.15 3.11
N TRP A 421 15.85 18.36 4.11
CA TRP A 421 15.01 17.30 4.69
C TRP A 421 13.80 17.84 5.43
N GLU A 422 13.86 19.05 5.99
CA GLU A 422 12.71 19.72 6.59
C GLU A 422 11.55 19.93 5.61
N LYS A 423 11.85 20.04 4.31
CA LYS A 423 10.83 20.20 3.25
C LYS A 423 10.22 18.86 2.81
N VAL A 424 10.88 17.74 3.16
CA VAL A 424 10.43 16.40 2.81
C VAL A 424 9.52 15.88 3.91
N ARG A 425 8.28 15.51 3.58
CA ARG A 425 7.35 14.96 4.56
C ARG A 425 7.67 13.48 4.84
N LEU A 426 7.88 13.14 6.11
CA LEU A 426 7.99 11.77 6.60
C LEU A 426 6.63 11.30 7.18
N PRO A 427 5.91 10.39 6.50
CA PRO A 427 4.63 9.88 7.00
C PRO A 427 4.85 8.85 8.11
N LEU A 428 4.82 9.31 9.36
CA LEU A 428 4.86 8.42 10.53
C LEU A 428 3.47 7.93 10.93
N ARG A 429 3.41 6.69 11.41
CA ARG A 429 2.19 6.10 11.96
C ARG A 429 2.25 6.12 13.49
N PHE A 430 1.35 6.89 14.08
CA PHE A 430 1.19 6.94 15.53
C PHE A 430 0.06 6.02 15.98
N HIS A 431 0.27 5.37 17.11
CA HIS A 431 -0.69 4.49 17.77
C HIS A 431 -1.03 5.11 19.12
N THR A 432 -2.31 5.22 19.43
CA THR A 432 -2.76 5.75 20.72
C THR A 432 -3.38 4.62 21.52
N GLN A 433 -2.94 4.48 22.77
CA GLN A 433 -3.42 3.48 23.70
C GLN A 433 -3.89 4.16 24.99
N GLU A 434 -5.06 3.78 25.48
CA GLU A 434 -5.55 4.19 26.79
C GLU A 434 -5.04 3.22 27.86
N GLN A 435 -4.35 3.75 28.86
CA GLN A 435 -3.95 3.04 30.06
C GLN A 435 -4.75 3.56 31.26
N ARG A 436 -4.68 2.85 32.40
CA ARG A 436 -5.49 3.17 33.60
C ARG A 436 -5.40 4.63 34.05
N ASN A 437 -4.22 5.24 33.94
CA ASN A 437 -3.94 6.59 34.44
C ASN A 437 -3.25 7.49 33.40
N SER A 438 -3.26 7.11 32.12
CA SER A 438 -2.55 7.85 31.07
C SER A 438 -3.04 7.46 29.69
N PHE A 439 -2.92 8.37 28.73
CA PHE A 439 -2.90 8.01 27.31
C PHE A 439 -1.44 7.89 26.86
N VAL A 440 -1.14 6.89 26.04
CA VAL A 440 0.19 6.66 25.51
C VAL A 440 0.13 6.73 23.99
N ILE A 441 0.96 7.60 23.42
CA ILE A 441 1.14 7.73 21.98
C ILE A 441 2.49 7.11 21.62
N LEU A 442 2.48 6.15 20.69
CA LEU A 442 3.65 5.39 20.26
C LEU A 442 3.89 5.57 18.76
N ALA A 443 5.15 5.77 18.35
CA ALA A 443 5.58 5.71 16.97
C ALA A 443 6.94 5.03 16.84
N THR A 444 7.09 4.11 15.89
CA THR A 444 8.37 3.50 15.55
C THR A 444 9.10 4.40 14.55
N VAL A 445 10.25 4.94 14.96
CA VAL A 445 11.09 5.86 14.19
C VAL A 445 12.56 5.55 14.47
N PRO A 446 13.15 4.51 13.87
CA PRO A 446 14.55 4.15 14.11
C PRO A 446 15.50 5.28 13.68
N GLY A 447 16.55 5.53 14.45
CA GLY A 447 17.56 6.55 14.16
C GLY A 447 17.11 8.01 14.36
N LEU A 448 16.02 8.25 15.11
CA LEU A 448 15.56 9.60 15.40
C LEU A 448 16.51 10.28 16.41
N SER A 449 17.02 11.46 16.05
CA SER A 449 17.73 12.31 17.00
C SER A 449 16.73 13.04 17.89
N THR A 450 16.93 12.94 19.21
CA THR A 450 16.09 13.62 20.22
C THR A 450 16.22 15.14 20.17
N ASP A 451 17.30 15.66 19.60
CA ASP A 451 17.56 17.11 19.50
C ASP A 451 16.58 17.82 18.55
N HIS A 452 16.03 17.07 17.60
CA HIS A 452 15.05 17.57 16.64
C HIS A 452 13.59 17.29 17.04
N LEU A 453 13.35 16.54 18.12
CA LEU A 453 12.01 16.23 18.61
C LEU A 453 11.43 17.44 19.36
N LYS A 454 10.27 17.91 18.91
CA LYS A 454 9.55 19.05 19.50
C LYS A 454 8.12 18.65 19.83
N LEU A 455 7.76 18.84 21.11
CA LEU A 455 6.37 18.77 21.56
C LEU A 455 5.84 20.19 21.74
N ARG A 456 4.71 20.49 21.12
CA ARG A 456 4.06 21.81 21.21
C ARG A 456 2.59 21.62 21.57
N LEU A 457 2.16 22.26 22.64
CA LEU A 457 0.74 22.43 22.92
C LEU A 457 0.20 23.56 22.03
N GLY A 458 -0.96 23.35 21.42
CA GLY A 458 -1.66 24.39 20.67
C GLY A 458 -2.29 25.42 21.60
N GLU A 459 -2.68 26.56 21.03
CA GLU A 459 -3.27 27.70 21.77
C GLU A 459 -4.55 27.34 22.54
N ASP A 460 -5.21 26.25 22.16
CA ASP A 460 -6.44 25.75 22.76
C ASP A 460 -6.21 24.84 23.97
N ASP A 461 -4.95 24.52 24.31
CA ASP A 461 -4.56 23.51 25.31
C ASP A 461 -5.23 22.14 25.09
N ARG A 462 -5.79 21.90 23.91
CA ARG A 462 -6.53 20.70 23.52
C ARG A 462 -5.92 20.01 22.32
N SER A 463 -4.84 20.56 21.78
CA SER A 463 -4.06 19.97 20.71
C SER A 463 -2.62 19.81 21.14
N LEU A 464 -2.09 18.59 21.03
CA LEU A 464 -0.67 18.29 21.21
C LEU A 464 -0.08 17.99 19.84
N ARG A 465 0.85 18.82 19.40
CA ARG A 465 1.61 18.60 18.19
C ARG A 465 2.94 17.92 18.51
N VAL A 466 3.21 16.81 17.84
CA VAL A 466 4.47 16.06 17.90
C VAL A 466 5.17 16.27 16.57
N GLU A 467 6.26 17.03 16.57
CA GLU A 467 7.09 17.30 15.39
C GLU A 467 8.49 16.73 15.58
N GLY A 468 9.12 16.27 14.50
CA GLY A 468 10.51 15.87 14.53
C GLY A 468 11.11 15.71 13.14
N LEU A 469 12.44 15.74 13.07
CA LEU A 469 13.20 15.58 11.83
C LEU A 469 14.06 14.33 11.93
N LYS A 470 13.86 13.37 11.02
CA LYS A 470 14.75 12.21 10.87
C LYS A 470 15.72 12.48 9.73
N LEU A 471 17.01 12.48 10.05
CA LEU A 471 18.10 12.64 9.10
C LEU A 471 18.74 11.29 8.80
N PRO A 472 19.31 11.10 7.59
CA PRO A 472 20.08 9.90 7.29
C PRO A 472 21.36 9.84 8.13
N GLY A 473 21.62 8.68 8.72
CA GLY A 473 22.90 8.39 9.37
C GLY A 473 24.05 8.28 8.38
N THR A 474 25.29 8.18 8.86
CA THR A 474 26.49 8.10 8.01
C THR A 474 26.45 6.89 7.08
N GLU A 475 26.04 5.72 7.59
CA GLU A 475 25.93 4.49 6.80
C GLU A 475 24.83 4.58 5.74
N GLU A 476 23.64 5.06 6.13
CA GLU A 476 22.50 5.26 5.22
C GLU A 476 22.87 6.24 4.10
N THR A 477 23.56 7.32 4.45
CA THR A 477 24.06 8.31 3.49
C THR A 477 25.04 7.71 2.49
N MET A 478 26.00 6.89 2.94
CA MET A 478 26.94 6.20 2.04
C MET A 478 26.21 5.25 1.08
N LEU A 479 25.19 4.54 1.58
CA LEU A 479 24.37 3.66 0.75
C LEU A 479 23.58 4.42 -0.32
N MET A 480 22.98 5.54 0.06
CA MET A 480 22.30 6.43 -0.89
C MET A 480 23.27 6.95 -1.94
N GLN A 481 24.44 7.42 -1.54
CA GLN A 481 25.47 7.93 -2.45
C GLN A 481 25.91 6.86 -3.45
N ARG A 482 26.15 5.62 -3.00
CA ARG A 482 26.49 4.49 -3.87
C ARG A 482 25.38 4.19 -4.88
N ARG A 483 24.11 4.26 -4.46
CA ARG A 483 22.95 4.07 -5.35
C ARG A 483 22.86 5.18 -6.40
N ILE A 484 23.03 6.44 -6.00
CA ILE A 484 23.00 7.59 -6.91
C ILE A 484 24.13 7.47 -7.95
N ALA A 485 25.35 7.16 -7.50
CA ALA A 485 26.50 6.96 -8.39
C ALA A 485 26.25 5.83 -9.40
N SER A 486 25.68 4.72 -8.96
CA SER A 486 25.30 3.61 -9.85
C SER A 486 24.25 4.03 -10.88
N ARG A 487 23.23 4.80 -10.46
CA ARG A 487 22.15 5.30 -11.33
C ARG A 487 22.68 6.28 -12.38
N LEU A 488 23.53 7.22 -11.98
CA LEU A 488 24.15 8.17 -12.90
C LEU A 488 25.07 7.47 -13.90
N ASN A 489 25.84 6.47 -13.46
CA ASN A 489 26.67 5.66 -14.36
C ASN A 489 25.81 4.88 -15.38
N GLN A 490 24.69 4.31 -14.95
CA GLN A 490 23.76 3.62 -15.86
C GLN A 490 23.14 4.60 -16.87
N LEU A 491 22.75 5.80 -16.44
CA LEU A 491 22.21 6.83 -17.33
C LEU A 491 23.24 7.29 -18.36
N ALA A 492 24.47 7.60 -17.93
CA ALA A 492 25.55 8.00 -18.82
C ALA A 492 25.91 6.91 -19.85
N ARG A 493 25.78 5.63 -19.48
CA ARG A 493 25.99 4.50 -20.40
C ARG A 493 24.86 4.31 -21.39
N THR A 494 23.61 4.35 -20.91
CA THR A 494 22.43 4.01 -21.73
C THR A 494 21.98 5.18 -22.60
N ASN A 495 22.04 6.41 -22.09
CA ASN A 495 21.51 7.61 -22.75
C ASN A 495 22.48 8.80 -22.58
N PRO A 496 23.62 8.82 -23.29
CA PRO A 496 24.61 9.88 -23.15
C PRO A 496 24.08 11.26 -23.55
N GLU A 497 23.23 11.36 -24.58
CA GLU A 497 22.64 12.64 -25.02
C GLU A 497 21.77 13.27 -23.93
N ARG A 498 20.93 12.46 -23.26
CA ARG A 498 20.16 12.94 -22.11
C ARG A 498 21.06 13.39 -20.97
N PHE A 499 22.23 12.78 -20.81
CA PHE A 499 23.15 13.14 -19.72
C PHE A 499 23.76 14.53 -19.93
N ASP A 500 24.03 14.93 -21.17
CA ASP A 500 24.50 16.28 -21.49
C ASP A 500 23.36 17.32 -21.37
N ASP A 501 22.12 16.93 -21.66
CA ASP A 501 20.94 17.79 -21.53
C ASP A 501 20.43 17.97 -20.09
N LEU A 502 20.90 17.14 -19.15
CA LEU A 502 20.40 17.07 -17.77
C LEU A 502 20.67 18.35 -16.95
N GLY A 503 21.43 19.31 -17.47
CA GLY A 503 21.63 20.61 -16.81
C GLY A 503 22.51 20.49 -15.56
N ASP A 504 22.08 21.09 -14.44
CA ASP A 504 22.86 21.08 -13.19
C ASP A 504 22.86 19.69 -12.54
N VAL A 505 23.95 18.94 -12.75
CA VAL A 505 24.18 17.61 -12.18
C VAL A 505 24.05 17.62 -10.64
N GLN A 506 24.41 18.72 -9.97
CA GLN A 506 24.28 18.81 -8.52
C GLN A 506 22.82 18.79 -8.08
N GLN A 507 21.95 19.47 -8.82
CA GLN A 507 20.52 19.47 -8.55
C GLN A 507 19.93 18.07 -8.74
N ILE A 508 20.32 17.36 -9.80
CA ILE A 508 19.88 15.97 -10.03
C ILE A 508 20.34 15.04 -8.92
N VAL A 509 21.58 15.18 -8.45
CA VAL A 509 22.09 14.40 -7.32
C VAL A 509 21.27 14.70 -6.07
N ARG A 510 20.98 15.97 -5.77
CA ARG A 510 20.13 16.36 -4.62
C ARG A 510 18.72 15.80 -4.74
N ASP A 511 18.09 15.92 -5.90
CA ASP A 511 16.76 15.36 -6.16
C ASP A 511 16.79 13.84 -6.01
N ALA A 512 17.85 13.17 -6.47
CA ALA A 512 18.03 11.74 -6.27
C ALA A 512 18.22 11.35 -4.80
N TYR A 513 18.86 12.19 -3.97
CA TYR A 513 18.87 11.99 -2.52
C TYR A 513 17.47 12.08 -1.94
N ILE A 514 16.71 13.13 -2.28
CA ILE A 514 15.34 13.30 -1.80
C ILE A 514 14.47 12.11 -2.21
N ASP A 515 14.53 11.69 -3.47
CA ASP A 515 13.79 10.55 -4.02
C ASP A 515 14.11 9.25 -3.28
N LEU A 516 15.41 8.98 -3.05
CA LEU A 516 15.86 7.76 -2.36
C LEU A 516 15.52 7.77 -0.86
N GLY A 517 15.48 8.95 -0.25
CA GLY A 517 15.17 9.12 1.16
C GLY A 517 13.69 9.30 1.46
N GLN A 518 12.86 9.49 0.43
CA GLN A 518 11.44 9.75 0.59
C GLN A 518 10.74 8.59 1.30
N GLY A 519 10.13 8.90 2.44
CA GLY A 519 9.42 7.92 3.27
C GLY A 519 10.26 7.33 4.40
N ASP A 520 11.58 7.49 4.35
CA ASP A 520 12.50 6.99 5.38
C ASP A 520 13.12 8.16 6.19
N PHE A 521 13.30 9.33 5.56
CA PHE A 521 13.83 10.56 6.15
C PHE A 521 12.88 11.74 5.90
N GLY A 522 13.06 12.80 6.69
CA GLY A 522 12.31 14.05 6.57
C GLY A 522 11.59 14.47 7.84
N LEU A 523 10.77 15.52 7.70
CA LEU A 523 9.98 16.11 8.76
C LEU A 523 8.67 15.35 8.94
N PHE A 524 8.37 14.94 10.17
CA PHE A 524 7.04 14.52 10.58
C PHE A 524 6.41 15.56 11.49
N SER A 525 5.09 15.72 11.38
CA SER A 525 4.31 16.62 12.21
C SER A 525 2.90 16.07 12.31
N GLU A 526 2.52 15.57 13.49
CA GLU A 526 1.16 15.09 13.76
C GLU A 526 0.53 15.81 14.95
N VAL A 527 -0.79 16.01 14.87
CA VAL A 527 -1.57 16.75 15.87
C VAL A 527 -2.59 15.83 16.51
N PHE A 528 -2.50 15.67 17.82
CA PHE A 528 -3.40 14.85 18.63
C PHE A 528 -4.35 15.74 19.42
N ARG A 529 -5.61 15.32 19.55
CA ARG A 529 -6.54 15.97 20.47
C ARG A 529 -6.31 15.43 21.88
N VAL A 530 -6.08 16.34 22.81
CA VAL A 530 -5.82 16.02 24.22
C VAL A 530 -7.14 16.05 25.01
N PRO A 531 -7.51 14.95 25.69
CA PRO A 531 -8.67 14.93 26.59
C PRO A 531 -8.55 15.94 27.74
N ALA A 532 -9.68 16.49 28.18
CA ALA A 532 -9.73 17.56 29.18
C ALA A 532 -9.27 17.13 30.59
N ASP A 533 -9.12 15.83 30.83
CA ASP A 533 -8.65 15.24 32.07
C ASP A 533 -7.16 14.90 32.06
N VAL A 534 -6.41 15.25 31.00
CA VAL A 534 -4.95 15.11 30.95
C VAL A 534 -4.26 16.23 31.73
N ASP A 535 -3.25 15.87 32.51
CA ASP A 535 -2.32 16.80 33.16
C ASP A 535 -1.28 17.29 32.15
N LEU A 536 -1.57 18.45 31.52
CA LEU A 536 -0.70 19.05 30.50
C LEU A 536 0.71 19.36 31.01
N ALA A 537 0.87 19.63 32.32
CA ALA A 537 2.16 19.95 32.92
C ALA A 537 3.07 18.73 33.09
N SER A 538 2.49 17.53 33.06
CA SER A 538 3.18 16.25 33.28
C SER A 538 3.32 15.42 32.00
N ILE A 539 3.06 16.01 30.83
CA ILE A 539 3.32 15.34 29.54
C ILE A 539 4.82 15.08 29.42
N ASP A 540 5.17 13.82 29.16
CA ASP A 540 6.55 13.38 29.00
C ASP A 540 6.74 12.68 27.65
N ALA A 541 7.94 12.79 27.08
CA ALA A 541 8.33 12.01 25.92
C ALA A 541 9.67 11.36 26.13
N SER A 542 9.73 10.09 25.77
CA SER A 542 10.94 9.29 25.78
C SER A 542 11.14 8.66 24.41
N TYR A 543 12.40 8.53 24.02
CA TYR A 543 12.81 7.79 22.83
C TYR A 543 13.80 6.73 23.26
N LYS A 544 13.40 5.47 23.11
CA LYS A 544 14.23 4.30 23.44
C LYS A 544 14.05 3.26 22.36
N ASP A 545 15.16 2.68 21.92
CA ASP A 545 15.18 1.51 21.05
C ASP A 545 14.35 1.73 19.76
N GLY A 546 14.49 2.90 19.14
CA GLY A 546 13.75 3.22 17.92
C GLY A 546 12.29 3.58 18.11
N VAL A 547 11.76 3.62 19.33
CA VAL A 547 10.35 3.91 19.61
C VAL A 547 10.21 5.24 20.35
N LEU A 548 9.47 6.17 19.76
CA LEU A 548 9.00 7.39 20.40
C LEU A 548 7.75 7.08 21.22
N LYS A 549 7.82 7.33 22.53
CA LYS A 549 6.71 7.18 23.48
C LYS A 549 6.40 8.52 24.14
N VAL A 550 5.19 9.03 23.88
CA VAL A 550 4.65 10.22 24.52
C VAL A 550 3.57 9.81 25.52
N ILE A 551 3.72 10.19 26.78
CA ILE A 551 2.82 9.83 27.87
C ILE A 551 2.03 11.07 28.26
N LEU A 552 0.70 10.94 28.30
CA LEU A 552 -0.26 11.97 28.68
C LEU A 552 -0.95 11.52 29.98
N PRO A 553 -0.43 11.89 31.16
CA PRO A 553 -1.00 11.45 32.44
C PRO A 553 -2.41 11.98 32.63
N ILE A 554 -3.32 11.15 33.13
CA ILE A 554 -4.69 11.55 33.48
C ILE A 554 -4.67 12.07 34.92
N VAL A 555 -5.16 13.30 35.13
CA VAL A 555 -5.40 13.83 36.47
C VAL A 555 -6.43 12.92 37.11
N ALA A 556 -6.01 12.15 38.11
CA ALA A 556 -6.93 11.38 38.93
C ALA A 556 -7.98 12.37 39.44
N ARG A 557 -9.19 12.33 38.87
CA ARG A 557 -10.29 13.15 39.33
C ARG A 557 -10.38 12.81 40.80
N LYS A 558 -9.98 13.75 41.67
CA LYS A 558 -10.33 13.69 43.09
C LYS A 558 -11.81 13.47 43.02
N SER A 559 -12.25 12.25 43.28
CA SER A 559 -13.63 11.89 43.23
C SER A 559 -14.23 12.83 44.25
N HIS A 560 -14.83 13.91 43.77
CA HIS A 560 -15.75 14.70 44.53
C HIS A 560 -16.98 13.79 44.67
N HIS A 561 -16.81 12.68 45.39
CA HIS A 561 -17.79 12.23 46.35
C HIS A 561 -17.94 13.36 47.37
N THR A 562 -18.51 14.49 46.93
CA THR A 562 -19.58 15.11 47.69
C THR A 562 -20.68 14.07 47.76
N PHE A 563 -20.46 13.08 48.62
CA PHE A 563 -21.52 12.28 49.20
C PHE A 563 -22.27 13.27 50.10
N THR A 564 -23.11 14.09 49.48
CA THR A 564 -24.11 14.90 50.16
C THR A 564 -25.14 13.90 50.68
N ALA A 565 -24.80 13.24 51.79
CA ALA A 565 -25.75 12.54 52.63
C ALA A 565 -26.66 13.61 53.26
N GLN A 566 -27.67 14.04 52.52
CA GLN A 566 -28.91 14.53 53.10
C GLN A 566 -29.92 13.39 53.02
N SER A 567 -29.80 12.43 53.94
CA SER A 567 -30.96 11.73 54.47
C SER A 567 -31.25 12.32 55.86
N PRO A 568 -32.49 12.76 56.14
CA PRO A 568 -32.92 13.04 57.50
C PRO A 568 -33.42 11.75 58.16
N PHE A 569 -33.15 11.58 59.47
CA PHE A 569 -33.54 10.46 60.36
C PHE A 569 -32.74 9.15 60.14
N VAL A 570 -32.13 8.46 61.11
CA VAL A 570 -32.40 8.26 62.55
C VAL A 570 -31.07 8.03 63.30
N SER A 571 -31.05 8.48 64.54
CA SER A 571 -30.07 8.39 65.62
C SER A 571 -29.48 7.00 65.93
N ALA A 572 -28.18 6.93 66.26
CA ALA A 572 -27.58 6.30 67.47
C ALA A 572 -26.03 6.11 67.36
N PRO A 573 -25.29 5.98 68.48
CA PRO A 573 -23.89 6.43 68.63
C PRO A 573 -22.83 5.31 68.75
N PHE A 574 -21.57 5.74 69.01
CA PHE A 574 -20.29 5.02 69.22
C PHE A 574 -19.45 4.80 67.93
N GLY A 575 -18.17 5.17 67.83
CA GLY A 575 -17.21 5.80 68.73
C GLY A 575 -15.81 5.75 68.08
N SER A 576 -14.94 6.71 68.44
CA SER A 576 -13.45 6.68 68.38
C SER A 576 -12.69 6.82 67.02
N ALA A 577 -12.30 8.08 66.78
CA ALA A 577 -11.10 8.72 66.17
C ALA A 577 -9.74 7.96 66.05
N PRO A 578 -8.61 8.60 65.64
CA PRO A 578 -8.31 9.30 64.38
C PRO A 578 -6.90 8.97 63.81
N PHE A 579 -6.62 9.24 62.52
CA PHE A 579 -5.27 9.65 62.10
C PHE A 579 -5.32 10.73 61.03
N SER A 580 -4.55 11.78 61.31
CA SER A 580 -4.43 13.06 60.62
C SER A 580 -3.15 13.05 59.79
N SER A 581 -3.20 13.57 58.58
CA SER A 581 -2.03 14.13 57.90
C SER A 581 -2.46 15.26 56.96
N ALA A 582 -1.95 16.45 57.22
CA ALA A 582 -2.20 17.69 56.51
C ALA A 582 -1.60 17.70 55.09
N PRO A 583 -2.11 18.54 54.16
CA PRO A 583 -1.44 18.80 52.89
C PRO A 583 -0.48 20.00 53.00
N PHE A 584 0.73 19.83 52.45
CA PHE A 584 1.63 20.93 52.15
C PHE A 584 1.14 21.70 50.93
N SER A 585 1.07 23.02 51.06
CA SER A 585 0.90 23.98 49.99
C SER A 585 2.22 24.22 49.26
N SER A 586 2.21 24.25 47.94
CA SER A 586 3.22 25.02 47.19
C SER A 586 2.65 25.56 45.88
N LEU A 587 2.69 26.89 45.79
CA LEU A 587 2.55 27.71 44.60
C LEU A 587 3.88 27.67 43.82
N ARG A 588 3.84 27.54 42.48
CA ARG A 588 4.54 28.46 41.54
C ARG A 588 4.39 28.05 40.07
N ASN A 589 3.89 29.01 39.28
CA ASN A 589 4.04 29.11 37.83
C ASN A 589 5.52 29.15 37.42
N ARG A 590 5.87 28.47 36.31
CA ARG A 590 6.98 28.85 35.41
C ARG A 590 6.85 28.17 34.04
N GLN A 591 6.98 28.97 32.98
CA GLN A 591 7.28 28.53 31.62
C GLN A 591 8.59 27.73 31.63
N THR A 592 8.58 26.52 31.07
CA THR A 592 9.77 25.66 30.91
C THR A 592 10.28 25.74 29.47
N GLU A 593 11.27 26.62 29.25
CA GLU A 593 12.29 26.38 28.23
C GLU A 593 13.31 25.39 28.82
N PHE A 594 13.62 24.32 28.10
CA PHE A 594 14.59 23.30 28.49
C PHE A 594 16.01 23.72 28.08
N PRO A 595 16.98 23.85 29.00
CA PRO A 595 18.39 23.94 28.62
C PRO A 595 19.04 22.55 28.77
N TYR A 596 19.46 21.95 27.65
CA TYR A 596 20.41 20.84 27.67
C TYR A 596 21.81 21.34 28.02
N GLY A 597 22.41 20.71 29.03
CA GLY A 597 23.77 20.98 29.48
C GLY A 597 24.81 20.51 28.47
N SER A 598 25.67 21.44 28.05
CA SER A 598 26.88 21.16 27.28
C SER A 598 27.90 20.44 28.17
N SER A 599 28.23 19.20 27.83
CA SER A 599 29.38 18.49 28.38
C SER A 599 30.66 19.03 27.74
N ARG A 600 31.52 19.62 28.58
CA ARG A 600 32.93 19.86 28.24
C ARG A 600 33.66 18.51 28.16
N SER A 601 34.34 18.27 27.05
CA SER A 601 35.40 17.26 26.97
C SER A 601 36.73 17.87 27.44
N PRO A 602 37.66 17.07 27.98
CA PRO A 602 39.07 17.44 28.08
C PRO A 602 39.75 17.48 26.70
#